data_AF-A0A8D8AK81-F1
#
_entry.id   AF-A0A8D8AK81-F1
#
_cell.length_a   1.000
_cell.length_b   1.000
_cell.length_c   1.000
_cell.angle_alpha   90.00
_cell.angle_beta   90.00
_cell.angle_gamma   90.00
#
_symmetry.space_group_name_H-M   'P 1'
#
loop_
_entity.id
_entity.type
_entity.pdbx_description
1 polymer ?
#
loop_
_entity_poly.entity_id
_entity_poly.type
_entity_poly.pdbx_seq_one_letter_code
_entity_poly.pdbx_strand_id
1 'polypeptide(L)'
;MIGAIVSIPFILTPALCMEDEDPSRGIIISTMIFVTGLVTYIQATWGCRLPIVQGGTISFLVPTLAILNLPQWKCPSKDVIAALDPEAKTELWQVRMRELSGAIAVSALFQVFIGYTGLVGKLLKIITPLTIVPTVSLVGLTLFSHASETASKHWGIAVGTIFLMTLFSQ
;
A
#
# COMPACT_ATOMS: atom_id res chain seq x y z
N MET A 1 -12.20 -3.86 -2.41
CA MET A 1 -11.42 -3.82 -1.15
C MET A 1 -10.28 -4.83 -1.15
N ILE A 2 -10.56 -6.14 -1.19
CA ILE A 2 -9.53 -7.19 -1.03
C ILE A 2 -8.40 -7.08 -2.07
N GLY A 3 -8.74 -6.86 -3.35
CA GLY A 3 -7.72 -6.73 -4.42
C GLY A 3 -6.68 -5.63 -4.13
N ALA A 4 -7.14 -4.45 -3.70
CA ALA A 4 -6.24 -3.34 -3.37
C ALA A 4 -5.39 -3.65 -2.12
N ILE A 5 -5.99 -4.23 -1.08
CA ILE A 5 -5.28 -4.57 0.17
C ILE A 5 -4.18 -5.60 -0.09
N VAL A 6 -4.46 -6.61 -0.92
CA VAL A 6 -3.50 -7.67 -1.23
C VAL A 6 -2.43 -7.17 -2.19
N SER A 7 -2.76 -6.27 -3.12
CA SER A 7 -1.78 -5.73 -4.08
C SER A 7 -0.64 -4.94 -3.43
N ILE A 8 -0.89 -4.24 -2.31
CA ILE A 8 0.14 -3.40 -1.67
C ILE A 8 1.31 -4.24 -1.15
N PRO A 9 1.12 -5.30 -0.33
CA PRO A 9 2.19 -6.21 0.06
C PRO A 9 2.93 -6.81 -1.13
N PHE A 10 2.23 -7.24 -2.19
CA PHE A 10 2.88 -7.83 -3.36
C PHE A 10 3.85 -6.87 -4.06
N ILE A 11 3.52 -5.57 -4.11
CA ILE A 11 4.42 -4.56 -4.69
C ILE A 11 5.51 -4.17 -3.69
N LEU A 12 5.20 -4.17 -2.39
CA LEU A 12 6.10 -3.70 -1.34
C LEU A 12 7.14 -4.73 -0.89
N THR A 13 6.80 -6.02 -0.85
CA THR A 13 7.71 -7.06 -0.30
C THR A 13 9.03 -7.19 -1.05
N PRO A 14 9.10 -7.08 -2.39
CA PRO A 14 10.38 -7.08 -3.10
C PRO A 14 11.25 -5.86 -2.73
N ALA A 15 10.62 -4.70 -2.50
CA ALA A 15 11.32 -3.48 -2.09
C ALA A 15 11.80 -3.53 -0.62
N LEU A 16 11.20 -4.39 0.21
CA LEU A 16 11.64 -4.69 1.57
C LEU A 16 12.75 -5.76 1.62
N CYS A 17 13.21 -6.22 0.46
CA CYS A 17 14.21 -7.28 0.30
C CYS A 17 13.75 -8.65 0.82
N MET A 18 12.44 -8.93 0.80
CA MET A 18 11.92 -10.28 1.00
C MET A 18 11.97 -11.08 -0.30
N GLU A 19 12.20 -12.39 -0.18
CA GLU A 19 12.09 -13.32 -1.29
C GLU A 19 10.62 -13.54 -1.68
N ASP A 20 10.36 -13.84 -2.95
CA ASP A 20 8.98 -13.97 -3.47
C ASP A 20 8.19 -15.14 -2.85
N GLU A 21 8.89 -16.13 -2.28
CA GLU A 21 8.31 -17.31 -1.63
C GLU A 21 8.39 -17.26 -0.10
N ASP A 22 8.79 -16.12 0.48
CA ASP A 22 8.96 -15.99 1.92
C ASP A 22 7.60 -16.13 2.66
N PRO A 23 7.47 -17.05 3.64
CA PRO A 23 6.24 -17.20 4.42
C PRO A 23 5.85 -15.93 5.19
N SER A 24 6.79 -15.05 5.49
CA SER A 24 6.59 -13.77 6.18
C SER A 24 5.70 -12.81 5.39
N ARG A 25 5.64 -12.94 4.05
CA ARG A 25 4.69 -12.17 3.24
C ARG A 25 3.24 -12.45 3.64
N GLY A 26 2.93 -13.70 3.99
CA GLY A 26 1.61 -14.09 4.48
C GLY A 26 1.22 -13.39 5.79
N ILE A 27 2.19 -13.14 6.67
CA ILE A 27 2.00 -12.42 7.93
C ILE A 27 1.64 -10.95 7.67
N ILE A 28 2.30 -10.31 6.70
CA ILE A 28 1.99 -8.92 6.32
C ILE A 28 0.58 -8.81 5.73
N ILE A 29 0.22 -9.73 4.82
CA ILE A 29 -1.11 -9.75 4.20
C ILE A 29 -2.20 -9.99 5.26
N SER A 30 -2.02 -10.97 6.13
CA SER A 30 -3.02 -11.29 7.17
C SER A 30 -3.18 -10.14 8.16
N THR A 31 -2.07 -9.49 8.55
CA THR A 31 -2.09 -8.31 9.42
C THR A 31 -2.82 -7.15 8.76
N MET A 32 -2.55 -6.86 7.48
CA MET A 32 -3.24 -5.79 6.76
C MET A 32 -4.75 -6.04 6.66
N ILE A 33 -5.17 -7.27 6.36
CA ILE A 33 -6.60 -7.64 6.30
C ILE A 33 -7.24 -7.50 7.69
N PHE A 34 -6.60 -8.03 8.73
CA PHE A 34 -7.11 -8.00 10.10
C PHE A 34 -7.26 -6.57 10.63
N VAL A 35 -6.20 -5.76 10.53
CA VAL A 35 -6.20 -4.37 10.98
C VAL A 35 -7.21 -3.54 10.18
N THR A 36 -7.32 -3.78 8.87
CA THR A 36 -8.33 -3.11 8.05
C THR A 36 -9.77 -3.41 8.51
N GLY A 37 -10.07 -4.68 8.81
CA GLY A 37 -11.36 -5.08 9.36
C GLY A 37 -11.65 -4.42 10.71
N LEU A 38 -10.64 -4.41 11.61
CA LEU A 38 -10.72 -3.77 12.91
C LEU A 38 -10.99 -2.26 12.80
N VAL A 39 -10.24 -1.54 11.97
CA VAL A 39 -10.39 -0.10 11.79
C VAL A 39 -11.73 0.23 11.13
N THR A 40 -12.19 -0.59 10.17
CA THR A 40 -13.54 -0.45 9.58
C THR A 40 -14.63 -0.63 10.64
N TYR A 41 -14.50 -1.64 11.50
CA TYR A 41 -15.45 -1.88 12.60
C TYR A 41 -15.49 -0.71 13.58
N ILE A 42 -14.34 -0.19 14.00
CA ILE A 42 -14.24 0.98 14.90
C ILE A 42 -14.83 2.22 14.22
N GLN A 43 -14.53 2.46 12.95
CA GLN A 43 -15.05 3.59 12.18
C GLN A 43 -16.59 3.55 12.04
N ALA A 44 -17.14 2.35 11.86
CA ALA A 44 -18.59 2.14 11.71
C ALA A 44 -19.36 2.24 13.03
N THR A 45 -18.74 1.88 14.16
CA THR A 45 -19.40 1.86 15.48
C THR A 45 -19.21 3.17 16.27
N TRP A 46 -17.96 3.60 16.46
CA TRP A 46 -17.58 4.79 17.25
C TRP A 46 -17.10 5.98 16.43
N GLY A 47 -16.66 5.76 15.19
CA GLY A 47 -16.19 6.82 14.30
C GLY A 47 -17.34 7.65 13.69
N CYS A 48 -17.19 8.03 12.42
CA CYS A 48 -18.19 8.86 11.74
C CYS A 48 -19.49 8.10 11.39
N ARG A 49 -19.56 6.79 11.66
CA ARG A 49 -20.72 5.91 11.37
C ARG A 49 -21.17 5.92 9.92
N LEU A 50 -20.30 6.34 9.01
CA LEU A 50 -20.51 6.28 7.58
C LEU A 50 -20.13 4.88 7.07
N PRO A 51 -20.80 4.36 6.03
CA PRO A 51 -20.50 3.06 5.43
C PRO A 51 -19.20 3.13 4.60
N ILE A 52 -18.07 3.39 5.27
CA ILE A 52 -16.75 3.53 4.66
C ILE A 52 -15.92 2.32 5.04
N VAL A 53 -15.57 1.53 4.04
CA VAL A 53 -14.65 0.41 4.17
C VAL A 53 -13.23 0.95 4.16
N GLN A 54 -12.53 0.82 5.29
CA GLN A 54 -11.15 1.29 5.43
C GLN A 54 -10.19 0.33 4.71
N GLY A 55 -8.94 0.76 4.50
CA GLY A 55 -7.92 -0.08 3.89
C GLY A 55 -6.61 0.66 3.68
N GLY A 56 -5.57 -0.09 3.25
CA GLY A 56 -4.29 0.50 2.90
C GLY A 56 -4.42 1.48 1.72
N THR A 57 -3.77 2.64 1.82
CA THR A 57 -3.79 3.65 0.75
C THR A 57 -2.63 3.47 -0.22
N ILE A 58 -2.97 3.40 -1.50
CA ILE A 58 -2.00 3.36 -2.61
C ILE A 58 -1.19 4.66 -2.68
N SER A 59 -1.74 5.78 -2.19
CA SER A 59 -1.06 7.07 -2.20
C SER A 59 0.24 7.06 -1.38
N PHE A 60 0.38 6.14 -0.42
CA PHE A 60 1.64 5.97 0.31
C PHE A 60 2.64 5.04 -0.38
N LEU A 61 2.26 4.31 -1.43
CA LEU A 61 3.17 3.40 -2.10
C LEU A 61 4.30 4.15 -2.81
N VAL A 62 3.99 5.23 -3.54
CA VAL A 62 5.00 6.07 -4.20
C VAL A 62 6.04 6.62 -3.22
N PRO A 63 5.67 7.32 -2.12
CA PRO A 63 6.66 7.80 -1.17
C PRO A 63 7.38 6.67 -0.43
N THR A 64 6.71 5.54 -0.16
CA THR A 64 7.34 4.36 0.45
C THR A 64 8.44 3.80 -0.45
N LEU A 65 8.15 3.60 -1.74
CA LEU A 65 9.15 3.14 -2.71
C LEU A 65 10.27 4.16 -2.90
N ALA A 66 9.98 5.46 -2.81
CA ALA A 66 11.01 6.49 -2.84
C ALA A 66 11.96 6.40 -1.63
N ILE A 67 11.44 6.17 -0.42
CA ILE A 67 12.24 5.96 0.80
C ILE A 67 13.12 4.70 0.64
N LEU A 68 12.55 3.59 0.19
CA LEU A 68 13.28 2.33 0.03
C LEU A 68 14.35 2.36 -1.07
N ASN A 69 14.23 3.28 -2.04
CA ASN A 69 15.24 3.50 -3.08
C ASN A 69 16.42 4.38 -2.63
N LEU A 70 16.40 4.93 -1.41
CA LEU A 70 17.55 5.68 -0.88
C LEU A 70 18.78 4.77 -0.74
N PRO A 71 20.01 5.32 -0.90
CA PRO A 71 21.25 4.53 -0.83
C PRO A 71 21.40 3.71 0.46
N GLN A 72 20.89 4.23 1.57
CA GLN A 72 20.89 3.59 2.90
C GLN A 72 19.95 2.37 3.01
N TRP A 73 18.91 2.30 2.18
CA TRP A 73 17.88 1.24 2.24
C TRP A 73 17.98 0.24 1.09
N LYS A 74 18.92 0.46 0.15
CA LYS A 74 19.14 -0.39 -1.02
C LYS A 74 19.34 -1.85 -0.60
N CYS A 75 18.59 -2.76 -1.23
CA CYS A 75 18.73 -4.18 -0.96
C CYS A 75 20.10 -4.70 -1.38
N PRO A 76 20.72 -5.60 -0.60
CA PRO A 76 21.90 -6.34 -1.04
C PRO A 76 21.56 -7.27 -2.22
N SER A 77 22.58 -7.78 -2.91
CA SER A 77 22.36 -8.72 -4.02
C SER A 77 21.67 -10.00 -3.53
N LYS A 78 20.91 -10.64 -4.43
CA LYS A 78 20.16 -11.87 -4.12
C LYS A 78 21.06 -12.99 -3.59
N ASP A 79 22.31 -13.08 -4.06
CA ASP A 79 23.27 -14.08 -3.61
C ASP A 79 23.68 -13.88 -2.15
N VAL A 80 23.81 -12.62 -1.73
CA VAL A 80 24.11 -12.27 -0.34
C VAL A 80 22.89 -12.57 0.52
N ILE A 81 21.69 -12.18 0.09
CA ILE A 81 20.44 -12.48 0.82
C ILE A 81 20.26 -13.99 0.98
N ALA A 82 20.55 -14.80 -0.04
CA ALA A 82 20.47 -16.25 0.03
C ALA A 82 21.43 -16.86 1.06
N ALA A 83 22.63 -16.29 1.19
CA ALA A 83 23.67 -16.72 2.12
C ALA A 83 23.50 -16.18 3.56
N LEU A 84 22.54 -15.29 3.81
CA LEU A 84 22.26 -14.78 5.16
C LEU A 84 21.55 -15.82 6.02
N ASP A 85 21.85 -15.80 7.31
CA ASP A 85 21.15 -16.58 8.33
C ASP A 85 19.66 -16.17 8.41
N PRO A 86 18.73 -17.08 8.75
CA PRO A 86 17.29 -16.79 8.70
C PRO A 86 16.88 -15.66 9.66
N GLU A 87 17.57 -15.51 10.80
CA GLU A 87 17.37 -14.38 11.71
C GLU A 87 17.80 -13.05 11.06
N ALA A 88 18.94 -13.04 10.38
CA ALA A 88 19.44 -11.87 9.68
C ALA A 88 18.56 -11.47 8.49
N LYS A 89 18.00 -12.46 7.75
CA LYS A 89 16.99 -12.20 6.70
C LYS A 89 15.74 -11.53 7.28
N THR A 90 15.29 -12.01 8.45
CA THR A 90 14.10 -11.49 9.12
C THR A 90 14.30 -10.04 9.59
N GLU A 91 15.44 -9.74 10.23
CA GLU A 91 15.76 -8.37 10.65
C GLU A 91 15.89 -7.41 9.46
N LEU A 92 16.36 -7.89 8.30
CA LEU A 92 16.58 -7.06 7.12
C LEU A 92 15.29 -6.40 6.61
N TRP A 93 14.17 -7.12 6.53
CA TRP A 93 12.89 -6.54 6.15
C TRP A 93 12.20 -5.85 7.33
N GLN A 94 12.38 -6.34 8.56
CA GLN A 94 11.75 -5.74 9.75
C GLN A 94 12.26 -4.34 10.04
N VAL A 95 13.56 -4.08 9.92
CA VAL A 95 14.12 -2.74 10.13
C VAL A 95 13.53 -1.73 9.14
N ARG A 96 13.37 -2.12 7.87
CA ARG A 96 12.72 -1.30 6.84
C ARG A 96 11.25 -1.06 7.17
N MET A 97 10.54 -2.09 7.62
CA MET A 97 9.15 -1.97 8.05
C MET A 97 8.97 -1.05 9.27
N ARG A 98 9.92 -1.07 10.23
CA ARG A 98 9.93 -0.18 11.40
C ARG A 98 10.07 1.28 10.96
N GLU A 99 10.98 1.58 10.02
CA GLU A 99 11.16 2.92 9.46
C GLU A 99 9.88 3.43 8.76
N LEU A 100 9.32 2.62 7.86
CA LEU A 100 8.09 2.98 7.14
C LEU A 100 6.91 3.19 8.09
N SER A 101 6.76 2.31 9.08
CA SER A 101 5.68 2.42 10.08
C SER A 101 5.85 3.68 10.93
N GLY A 102 7.09 4.03 11.30
CA GLY A 102 7.41 5.27 12.00
C GLY A 102 7.05 6.51 11.18
N ALA A 103 7.45 6.54 9.90
CA ALA A 103 7.12 7.63 8.99
C ALA A 103 5.60 7.80 8.80
N ILE A 104 4.87 6.70 8.62
CA ILE A 104 3.40 6.70 8.49
C ILE A 104 2.75 7.17 9.79
N ALA A 105 3.24 6.74 10.95
CA ALA A 105 2.71 7.17 12.26
C ALA A 105 2.86 8.68 12.47
N VAL A 106 4.04 9.25 12.17
CA VAL A 106 4.28 10.70 12.25
C VAL A 106 3.39 11.45 11.26
N SER A 107 3.26 10.96 10.02
CA SER A 107 2.36 11.54 9.02
C SER A 107 0.89 11.51 9.47
N ALA A 108 0.45 10.44 10.13
CA ALA A 108 -0.90 10.31 10.64
C ALA A 108 -1.18 11.30 11.78
N LEU A 109 -0.24 11.47 12.73
CA LEU A 109 -0.34 12.46 13.79
C LEU A 109 -0.43 13.89 13.23
N PHE A 110 0.40 14.20 12.23
CA PHE A 110 0.35 15.48 11.54
C PHE A 110 -1.01 15.72 10.86
N GLN A 111 -1.57 14.69 10.22
CA GLN A 111 -2.89 14.77 9.59
C GLN A 111 -4.01 14.99 10.61
N VAL A 112 -3.95 14.32 11.78
CA VAL A 112 -4.90 14.53 12.88
C VAL A 112 -4.81 15.96 13.41
N PHE A 113 -3.60 16.49 13.61
CA PHE A 113 -3.38 17.86 14.05
C PHE A 113 -3.99 18.88 13.08
N ILE A 114 -3.69 18.77 11.78
CA ILE A 114 -4.26 19.65 10.75
C ILE A 114 -5.78 19.49 10.68
N GLY A 115 -6.30 18.26 10.80
CA GLY A 115 -7.74 17.99 10.84
C GLY A 115 -8.43 18.70 12.00
N TYR A 116 -7.85 18.65 13.20
CA TYR A 116 -8.39 19.29 14.39
C TYR A 116 -8.39 20.82 14.31
N THR A 117 -7.37 21.42 13.69
CA THR A 117 -7.31 22.89 13.50
C THR A 117 -8.34 23.45 12.51
N GLY A 118 -9.05 22.59 11.75
CA GLY A 118 -10.02 23.00 10.72
C GLY A 118 -9.38 23.61 9.47
N LEU A 119 -8.05 23.57 9.34
CA LEU A 119 -7.32 24.12 8.19
C LEU A 119 -7.70 23.41 6.88
N VAL A 120 -8.02 22.11 6.94
CA VAL A 120 -8.48 21.31 5.80
C VAL A 120 -9.68 21.96 5.11
N GLY A 121 -10.65 22.48 5.87
CA GLY A 121 -11.83 23.13 5.31
C GLY A 121 -11.53 24.43 4.56
N LYS A 122 -10.48 25.16 4.95
CA LYS A 122 -9.99 26.34 4.22
C LYS A 122 -9.22 25.92 2.96
N LEU A 123 -8.40 24.88 3.06
CA LEU A 123 -7.61 24.35 1.95
C LEU A 123 -8.49 23.82 0.81
N LEU A 124 -9.57 23.12 1.15
CA LEU A 124 -10.53 22.58 0.17
C LEU A 124 -11.30 23.66 -0.62
N LYS A 125 -11.30 24.93 -0.16
CA LYS A 125 -11.84 26.04 -0.97
C LYS A 125 -10.87 26.47 -2.08
N ILE A 126 -9.58 26.17 -1.95
CA ILE A 126 -8.53 26.51 -2.90
C ILE A 126 -8.30 25.32 -3.85
N ILE A 127 -8.30 24.10 -3.30
CA ILE A 127 -8.12 22.87 -4.07
C ILE A 127 -9.42 22.52 -4.79
N THR A 128 -9.46 22.83 -6.09
CA THR A 128 -10.61 22.53 -6.95
C THR A 128 -10.50 21.12 -7.56
N PRO A 129 -11.62 20.53 -8.04
CA PRO A 129 -11.59 19.24 -8.74
C PRO A 129 -10.61 19.21 -9.94
N LEU A 130 -10.33 20.37 -10.55
CA LEU A 130 -9.37 20.53 -11.64
C LEU A 130 -7.94 20.13 -11.26
N THR A 131 -7.55 20.22 -9.99
CA THR A 131 -6.23 19.77 -9.51
C THR A 131 -6.26 18.39 -8.88
N ILE A 132 -7.39 17.99 -8.27
CA ILE A 132 -7.55 16.68 -7.62
C ILE A 132 -7.54 15.56 -8.65
N VAL A 133 -8.34 15.68 -9.71
CA VAL A 133 -8.47 14.63 -10.75
C VAL A 133 -7.12 14.26 -11.36
N PRO A 134 -6.32 15.19 -11.93
CA PRO A 134 -5.04 14.82 -12.52
C PRO A 134 -4.06 14.24 -11.50
N THR A 135 -4.08 14.71 -10.25
CA THR A 135 -3.23 14.18 -9.19
C THR A 135 -3.57 12.73 -8.86
N VAL A 136 -4.86 12.42 -8.67
CA VAL A 136 -5.32 11.05 -8.38
C VAL A 136 -5.11 10.13 -9.59
N SER A 137 -5.36 10.62 -10.80
CA SER A 137 -5.08 9.87 -12.04
C SER A 137 -3.60 9.54 -12.16
N LEU A 138 -2.69 10.47 -11.85
CA LEU A 138 -1.25 10.22 -11.90
C LEU A 138 -0.83 9.14 -10.89
N VAL A 139 -1.37 9.17 -9.67
CA VAL A 139 -1.13 8.12 -8.66
C VAL A 139 -1.63 6.75 -9.13
N GLY A 140 -2.74 6.69 -9.86
CA GLY A 140 -3.22 5.44 -10.46
C GLY A 140 -2.35 4.96 -11.62
N LEU A 141 -1.91 5.87 -12.49
CA LEU A 141 -1.10 5.55 -13.68
C LEU A 141 0.28 5.00 -13.32
N THR A 142 0.90 5.43 -12.22
CA THR A 142 2.20 4.89 -11.79
C THR A 142 2.16 3.41 -11.43
N LEU A 143 0.98 2.87 -11.08
CA LEU A 143 0.79 1.45 -10.82
C LEU A 143 0.61 0.60 -12.08
N PHE A 144 0.36 1.23 -13.23
CA PHE A 144 0.01 0.50 -14.45
C PHE A 144 1.13 -0.44 -14.89
N SER A 145 2.40 -0.04 -14.74
CA SER A 145 3.56 -0.88 -15.05
C SER A 145 3.53 -2.19 -14.26
N HIS A 146 3.43 -2.12 -12.93
CA HIS A 146 3.38 -3.29 -12.05
C HIS A 146 2.14 -4.16 -12.28
N ALA A 147 0.98 -3.53 -12.52
CA ALA A 147 -0.26 -4.24 -12.83
C ALA A 147 -0.16 -4.99 -14.16
N SER A 148 0.39 -4.35 -15.20
CA SER A 148 0.56 -4.94 -16.53
C SER A 148 1.55 -6.10 -16.53
N GLU A 149 2.68 -5.98 -15.82
CA GLU A 149 3.66 -7.05 -15.68
C GLU A 149 3.04 -8.27 -14.98
N THR A 150 2.30 -8.06 -13.90
CA THR A 150 1.64 -9.14 -13.17
C THR A 150 0.53 -9.79 -14.00
N ALA A 151 -0.28 -9.00 -14.70
CA ALA A 151 -1.34 -9.50 -15.58
C ALA A 151 -0.77 -10.29 -16.76
N SER A 152 0.40 -9.91 -17.29
CA SER A 152 1.03 -10.59 -18.42
C SER A 152 1.46 -12.03 -18.09
N LYS A 153 1.78 -12.34 -16.82
CA LYS A 153 2.15 -13.69 -16.37
C LYS A 153 1.03 -14.71 -16.63
N HIS A 154 -0.23 -14.28 -16.48
CA HIS A 154 -1.42 -15.10 -16.71
C HIS A 154 -2.49 -14.33 -17.49
N TRP A 155 -2.15 -13.92 -18.71
CA TRP A 155 -3.00 -13.05 -19.53
C TRP A 155 -4.42 -13.59 -19.75
N GLY A 156 -4.60 -14.91 -19.89
CA GLY A 156 -5.91 -15.52 -20.09
C GLY A 156 -6.84 -15.37 -18.89
N ILE A 157 -6.31 -15.51 -17.67
CA ILE A 157 -7.06 -15.30 -16.42
C ILE A 157 -7.38 -13.81 -16.27
N ALA A 158 -6.43 -12.92 -16.59
CA ALA A 158 -6.62 -11.48 -16.51
C ALA A 158 -7.74 -11.00 -17.44
N VAL A 159 -7.69 -11.36 -18.73
CA VAL A 159 -8.72 -11.02 -19.72
C VAL A 159 -10.06 -11.65 -19.35
N GLY A 160 -10.07 -12.91 -18.94
CA GLY A 160 -11.28 -13.58 -18.46
C GLY A 160 -11.93 -12.86 -17.29
N THR A 161 -11.13 -12.41 -16.31
CA THR A 161 -11.64 -11.65 -15.15
C THR A 161 -12.24 -10.31 -15.58
N ILE A 162 -11.57 -9.57 -16.48
CA ILE A 162 -12.08 -8.29 -17.01
C ILE A 162 -13.40 -8.50 -17.77
N PHE A 163 -13.47 -9.55 -18.59
CA PHE A 163 -14.68 -9.88 -19.33
C PHE A 163 -15.85 -10.22 -18.40
N LEU A 164 -15.62 -11.12 -17.43
CA LEU A 164 -16.65 -11.52 -16.47
C LEU A 164 -17.10 -10.33 -15.60
N MET A 165 -16.17 -9.48 -15.14
CA MET A 165 -16.52 -8.26 -14.43
C MET A 165 -17.39 -7.34 -15.29
N THR A 166 -17.05 -7.15 -16.56
CA THR A 166 -17.82 -6.28 -17.47
C THR A 166 -19.21 -6.85 -17.74
N LEU A 167 -19.32 -8.16 -17.91
CA LEU A 167 -20.58 -8.86 -18.18
C LEU A 167 -21.53 -8.82 -16.96
N PHE A 168 -21.01 -9.00 -15.75
CA PHE A 168 -21.79 -9.04 -14.51
C PHE A 168 -21.89 -7.69 -13.76
N SER A 169 -21.24 -6.62 -14.26
CA SER A 169 -21.29 -5.29 -13.64
C SER A 169 -22.48 -4.44 -14.12
N GLN A 170 -23.22 -4.89 -15.12
CA GLN A 170 -24.53 -4.32 -15.48
C GLN A 170 -25.62 -4.98 -14.65
#